data_AF-A0A6I7N5M9-F1
#
_entry.id   AF-A0A6I7N5M9-F1
#
_cell.length_a   1.000
_cell.length_b   1.000
_cell.length_c   1.000
_cell.angle_alpha   90.00
_cell.angle_beta   90.00
_cell.angle_gamma   90.00
#
_symmetry.space_group_name_H-M   'P 1'
#
loop_
_entity.id
_entity.type
_entity.pdbx_description
1 polymer ?
#
loop_
_entity_poly.entity_id
_entity_poly.type
_entity_poly.pdbx_seq_one_letter_code
_entity_poly.pdbx_strand_id
1 'polypeptide(L)'
;MQSDSLVELVTQALEDMKGQEIRVLDVRGKTPLADFMVIASGTSNRHVKSLADSVAIKAKESGVKPLGIEGQDGQEWVLVDLNDVIVHVMLPKVRDFYNLEKLWLAEDAGVDTTLASTDDPVPGPALVRRMRR
;
A
#
# COMPACT_ATOMS: atom_id res chain seq x y z
N MET A 1 -11.91 -3.22 15.57
CA MET A 1 -12.62 -3.37 14.28
C MET A 1 -12.10 -4.64 13.65
N GLN A 2 -12.94 -5.46 13.01
CA GLN A 2 -12.43 -6.64 12.29
C GLN A 2 -11.68 -6.19 11.02
N SER A 3 -10.68 -6.95 10.59
CA SER A 3 -9.83 -6.57 9.45
C SER A 3 -10.62 -6.42 8.14
N ASP A 4 -11.64 -7.25 7.89
CA ASP A 4 -12.54 -7.09 6.73
C ASP A 4 -13.31 -5.76 6.73
N SER A 5 -13.86 -5.35 7.88
CA SER A 5 -14.55 -4.06 8.01
C SER A 5 -13.60 -2.87 7.85
N LEU A 6 -12.33 -3.04 8.23
CA LEU A 6 -11.29 -2.02 8.02
C LEU A 6 -10.95 -1.88 6.54
N VAL A 7 -10.90 -2.99 5.78
CA VAL A 7 -10.73 -2.98 4.33
C VAL A 7 -11.86 -2.24 3.63
N GLU A 8 -13.12 -2.46 4.03
CA GLU A 8 -14.28 -1.74 3.48
C GLU A 8 -14.16 -0.23 3.70
N LEU A 9 -13.81 0.18 4.93
CA LEU A 9 -13.60 1.58 5.28
C LEU A 9 -12.48 2.21 4.46
N VAL A 10 -11.34 1.52 4.34
CA VAL A 10 -10.18 1.99 3.56
C VAL A 10 -10.57 2.13 2.08
N THR A 11 -11.22 1.13 1.51
CA THR A 11 -11.68 1.14 0.11
C THR A 11 -12.63 2.31 -0.13
N GLN A 12 -13.61 2.52 0.75
CA GLN A 12 -14.55 3.64 0.65
C GLN A 12 -13.82 4.98 0.74
N ALA A 13 -12.88 5.14 1.68
CA ALA A 13 -12.11 6.38 1.83
C ALA A 13 -11.26 6.71 0.59
N LEU A 14 -10.77 5.68 -0.11
CA LEU A 14 -10.05 5.82 -1.37
C LEU A 14 -11.00 6.15 -2.53
N GLU A 15 -12.15 5.50 -2.62
CA GLU A 15 -13.16 5.73 -3.66
C GLU A 15 -13.80 7.13 -3.59
N ASP A 16 -14.11 7.59 -2.37
CA ASP A 16 -14.64 8.94 -2.11
C ASP A 16 -13.70 10.01 -2.67
N MET A 17 -12.39 9.78 -2.51
CA MET A 17 -11.33 10.65 -2.99
C MET A 17 -10.95 10.41 -4.46
N LYS A 18 -11.64 9.51 -5.17
CA LYS A 18 -11.38 9.15 -6.58
C LYS A 18 -10.04 8.47 -6.81
N GLY A 19 -9.61 7.64 -5.87
CA GLY A 19 -8.51 6.69 -6.04
C GLY A 19 -8.75 5.75 -7.23
N GLN A 20 -7.70 5.41 -7.94
CA GLN A 20 -7.75 4.60 -9.16
C GLN A 20 -7.20 3.20 -8.90
N GLU A 21 -7.76 2.22 -9.63
CA GLU A 21 -7.26 0.84 -9.63
C GLU A 21 -7.09 0.26 -8.23
N ILE A 22 -8.06 0.50 -7.34
CA ILE A 22 -8.02 0.01 -5.97
C ILE A 22 -8.06 -1.53 -6.01
N ARG A 23 -7.07 -2.16 -5.39
CA ARG A 23 -6.93 -3.61 -5.28
C ARG A 23 -6.77 -3.99 -3.83
N VAL A 24 -7.53 -4.97 -3.40
CA VAL A 24 -7.38 -5.61 -2.09
C VAL A 24 -6.73 -6.97 -2.32
N LEU A 25 -5.65 -7.23 -1.60
CA LEU A 25 -4.92 -8.50 -1.62
C LEU A 25 -5.05 -9.13 -0.23
N ASP A 26 -5.49 -10.39 -0.20
CA ASP A 26 -5.41 -11.23 0.99
C ASP A 26 -3.99 -11.78 1.11
N VAL A 27 -3.31 -11.40 2.19
CA VAL A 27 -1.93 -11.79 2.49
C VAL A 27 -1.84 -12.64 3.76
N ARG A 28 -2.99 -13.05 4.32
CA ARG A 28 -3.04 -13.99 5.44
C ARG A 28 -2.34 -15.28 5.05
N GLY A 29 -1.49 -15.78 5.94
CA GLY A 29 -0.69 -16.99 5.70
C GLY A 29 0.54 -16.78 4.82
N LYS A 30 0.70 -15.61 4.17
CA LYS A 30 1.93 -15.24 3.44
C LYS A 30 2.90 -14.44 4.30
N THR A 31 2.37 -13.59 5.19
CA THR A 31 3.17 -12.77 6.10
C THR A 31 2.46 -12.58 7.44
N PRO A 32 3.19 -12.48 8.56
CA PRO A 32 2.60 -12.13 9.85
C PRO A 32 2.39 -10.61 10.03
N LEU A 33 2.82 -9.78 9.07
CA LEU A 33 2.74 -8.32 9.22
C LEU A 33 1.31 -7.76 9.17
N ALA A 34 0.46 -8.32 8.32
CA ALA A 34 -0.89 -7.82 8.09
C ALA A 34 -1.79 -8.92 7.53
N ASP A 35 -3.11 -8.75 7.64
CA ASP A 35 -4.10 -9.62 7.01
C ASP A 35 -4.34 -9.22 5.56
N PHE A 36 -4.43 -7.92 5.30
CA PHE A 36 -4.73 -7.40 3.97
C PHE A 36 -3.75 -6.32 3.53
N MET A 37 -3.48 -6.30 2.23
CA MET A 37 -2.78 -5.21 1.56
C MET A 37 -3.74 -4.53 0.58
N VAL A 38 -3.93 -3.22 0.72
CA VAL A 38 -4.72 -2.41 -0.20
C VAL A 38 -3.78 -1.57 -1.05
N ILE A 39 -3.91 -1.63 -2.37
CA ILE A 39 -3.07 -0.87 -3.31
C ILE A 39 -3.98 0.03 -4.14
N ALA A 40 -3.65 1.32 -4.20
CA ALA A 40 -4.40 2.30 -4.98
C ALA A 40 -3.47 3.29 -5.69
N SER A 41 -3.97 3.84 -6.80
CA SER A 41 -3.24 4.81 -7.61
C SER A 41 -3.83 6.21 -7.50
N GLY A 42 -2.96 7.21 -7.37
CA GLY A 42 -3.32 8.63 -7.44
C GLY A 42 -2.82 9.27 -8.73
N THR A 43 -3.55 10.25 -9.25
CA THR A 43 -3.24 10.92 -10.54
C THR A 43 -2.10 11.95 -10.46
N SER A 44 -1.71 12.35 -9.25
CA SER A 44 -0.61 13.30 -8.99
C SER A 44 -0.11 13.14 -7.57
N ASN A 45 1.07 13.69 -7.25
CA ASN A 45 1.64 13.68 -5.90
C ASN A 45 0.67 14.21 -4.85
N ARG A 46 0.00 15.33 -5.15
CA ARG A 46 -1.01 15.91 -4.27
C ARG A 46 -2.18 14.95 -4.03
N HIS A 47 -2.63 14.28 -5.10
CA HIS A 47 -3.73 13.31 -5.02
C HIS A 47 -3.34 12.07 -4.21
N VAL A 48 -2.13 11.54 -4.41
CA VAL A 48 -1.56 10.45 -3.60
C VAL A 48 -1.54 10.83 -2.13
N LYS A 49 -1.05 12.04 -1.79
CA LYS A 49 -1.06 12.52 -0.41
C LYS A 49 -2.47 12.62 0.14
N SER A 50 -3.42 13.21 -0.60
CA SER A 50 -4.79 13.40 -0.11
C SER A 50 -5.53 12.07 0.09
N LEU A 51 -5.25 11.06 -0.75
CA LEU A 51 -5.78 9.70 -0.58
C LEU A 51 -5.27 9.09 0.73
N ALA A 52 -3.96 9.12 0.97
CA ALA A 52 -3.37 8.59 2.20
C ALA A 52 -3.85 9.34 3.45
N ASP A 53 -3.94 10.67 3.40
CA ASP A 53 -4.47 11.48 4.50
C ASP A 53 -5.94 11.14 4.78
N SER A 54 -6.76 10.97 3.74
CA SER A 54 -8.18 10.60 3.87
C SER A 54 -8.34 9.26 4.58
N VAL A 55 -7.58 8.24 4.16
CA VAL A 55 -7.55 6.92 4.82
C VAL A 55 -7.17 7.04 6.29
N ALA A 56 -6.10 7.77 6.60
CA ALA A 56 -5.64 7.95 7.97
C ALA A 56 -6.68 8.69 8.85
N ILE A 57 -7.34 9.71 8.31
CA ILE A 57 -8.41 10.45 9.00
C ILE A 57 -9.60 9.52 9.25
N LYS A 58 -10.08 8.80 8.23
CA LYS A 58 -11.25 7.91 8.33
C LYS A 58 -11.01 6.76 9.29
N ALA A 59 -9.84 6.14 9.25
CA ALA A 59 -9.46 5.11 10.20
C ALA A 59 -9.47 5.65 11.64
N LYS A 60 -8.91 6.86 11.85
CA LYS A 60 -8.89 7.49 13.18
C LYS A 60 -10.31 7.83 13.67
N GLU A 61 -11.18 8.32 12.80
CA GLU A 61 -12.60 8.58 13.09
C GLU A 61 -13.34 7.30 13.50
N SER A 62 -12.95 6.15 12.96
CA SER A 62 -13.50 4.84 13.32
C SER A 62 -12.80 4.15 14.49
N GLY A 63 -11.94 4.87 15.21
CA GLY A 63 -11.23 4.37 16.40
C GLY A 63 -9.96 3.57 16.10
N VAL A 64 -9.52 3.49 14.84
CA VAL A 64 -8.26 2.83 14.43
C VAL A 64 -7.20 3.89 14.20
N LYS A 65 -6.22 3.98 15.11
CA LYS A 65 -5.10 4.92 14.93
C LYS A 65 -4.07 4.29 14.00
N PRO A 66 -3.68 4.98 12.90
CA PRO A 66 -2.55 4.53 12.10
C PRO A 66 -1.30 4.39 12.96
N LEU A 67 -0.57 3.28 12.79
CA LEU A 67 0.72 3.04 13.45
C LEU A 67 1.80 3.95 12.87
N GLY A 68 1.72 4.21 11.56
CA GLY A 68 2.65 5.07 10.86
C GLY A 68 2.12 5.49 9.49
N ILE A 69 2.64 6.61 9.01
CA ILE A 69 2.48 7.05 7.63
C ILE A 69 3.87 7.40 7.09
N GLU A 70 4.29 6.73 6.02
CA GLU A 70 5.62 6.92 5.43
C GLU A 70 5.52 7.45 4.00
N GLY A 71 6.54 8.17 3.52
CA GLY A 71 6.60 8.66 2.14
C GLY A 71 5.89 9.98 1.84
N GLN A 72 5.34 10.64 2.85
CA GLN A 72 4.60 11.91 2.69
C GLN A 72 5.44 13.08 2.14
N ASP A 73 6.77 13.01 2.25
CA ASP A 73 7.67 14.03 1.70
C ASP A 73 7.76 13.95 0.17
N GLY A 74 7.89 12.73 -0.38
CA GLY A 74 8.02 12.48 -1.81
C GLY A 74 6.68 12.43 -2.53
N GLN A 75 5.66 11.90 -1.86
CA GLN A 75 4.27 11.82 -2.32
C GLN A 75 4.07 11.05 -3.64
N GLU A 76 5.11 10.42 -4.17
CA GLU A 76 4.99 9.51 -5.31
C GLU A 76 4.52 8.12 -4.86
N TRP A 77 4.81 7.77 -3.60
CA TRP A 77 4.37 6.57 -2.92
C TRP A 77 4.26 6.88 -1.42
N VAL A 78 3.08 6.69 -0.86
CA VAL A 78 2.77 6.79 0.56
C VAL A 78 2.28 5.44 1.06
N LEU A 79 2.76 5.04 2.23
CA LEU A 79 2.30 3.87 2.96
C LEU A 79 1.54 4.33 4.20
N VAL A 80 0.36 3.76 4.44
CA VAL A 80 -0.42 3.93 5.67
C VAL A 80 -0.53 2.57 6.37
N ASP A 81 0.02 2.47 7.56
CA ASP A 81 0.00 1.26 8.38
C ASP A 81 -1.15 1.33 9.39
N LEU A 82 -2.12 0.42 9.27
CA LEU A 82 -3.27 0.29 10.17
C LEU A 82 -3.23 -1.04 10.96
N ASN A 83 -2.03 -1.60 11.18
CA ASN A 83 -1.77 -2.90 11.80
C ASN A 83 -2.23 -4.09 10.94
N ASP A 84 -3.54 -4.35 10.91
CA ASP A 84 -4.09 -5.53 10.20
C ASP A 84 -4.25 -5.27 8.69
N VAL A 85 -4.23 -4.00 8.28
CA VAL A 85 -4.36 -3.57 6.89
C VAL A 85 -3.24 -2.58 6.56
N ILE A 86 -2.47 -2.88 5.51
CA ILE A 86 -1.43 -1.98 4.99
C ILE A 86 -1.92 -1.37 3.67
N VAL A 87 -1.92 -0.04 3.59
CA VAL A 87 -2.41 0.69 2.43
C VAL A 87 -1.25 1.34 1.69
N HIS A 88 -1.10 0.98 0.41
CA HIS A 88 -0.12 1.55 -0.50
C HIS A 88 -0.83 2.47 -1.49
N VAL A 89 -0.50 3.76 -1.45
CA VAL A 89 -1.00 4.74 -2.40
C VAL A 89 0.16 5.30 -3.19
N MET A 90 0.13 5.18 -4.52
CA MET A 90 1.27 5.58 -5.35
C MET A 90 0.85 6.12 -6.72
N LEU A 91 1.77 6.75 -7.44
CA LEU A 91 1.55 7.12 -8.84
C LEU A 91 1.54 5.87 -9.74
N PRO A 92 0.77 5.86 -10.85
CA PRO A 92 0.74 4.74 -11.79
C PRO A 92 2.13 4.26 -12.23
N LYS A 93 3.02 5.19 -12.61
CA LYS A 93 4.40 4.87 -12.99
C LYS A 93 5.20 4.12 -11.91
N VAL A 94 4.92 4.41 -10.63
CA VAL A 94 5.61 3.80 -9.49
C VAL A 94 5.05 2.41 -9.24
N ARG A 95 3.72 2.28 -9.35
CA ARG A 95 3.03 0.99 -9.31
C ARG A 95 3.51 0.04 -10.40
N ASP A 96 3.62 0.53 -11.64
CA ASP A 96 4.10 -0.27 -12.78
C ASP A 96 5.55 -0.73 -12.58
N PHE A 97 6.40 0.15 -12.02
CA PHE A 97 7.81 -0.16 -11.77
C PHE A 97 8.00 -1.24 -10.69
N TYR A 98 7.28 -1.13 -9.57
CA TYR A 98 7.42 -2.07 -8.45
C TYR A 98 6.54 -3.31 -8.56
N ASN A 99 5.40 -3.21 -9.24
CA ASN A 99 4.48 -4.29 -9.57
C ASN A 99 4.19 -5.22 -8.37
N LEU A 100 3.80 -4.61 -7.24
CA LEU A 100 3.58 -5.32 -5.98
C LEU A 100 2.52 -6.41 -6.12
N GLU A 101 1.50 -6.20 -6.96
CA GLU A 101 0.48 -7.20 -7.23
C GLU A 101 1.08 -8.49 -7.77
N LYS A 102 2.05 -8.42 -8.67
CA LYS A 102 2.71 -9.63 -9.18
C LYS A 102 3.46 -10.36 -8.07
N LEU A 103 4.17 -9.62 -7.21
CA LEU A 103 4.93 -10.22 -6.11
C LEU A 103 4.01 -11.00 -5.16
N TRP A 104 2.91 -10.39 -4.74
CA TRP A 104 2.01 -10.96 -3.74
C TRP A 104 0.96 -11.93 -4.30
N LEU A 105 0.70 -11.91 -5.62
CA LEU A 105 -0.17 -12.88 -6.30
C LEU A 105 0.58 -14.09 -6.86
N ALA A 106 1.90 -14.01 -7.07
CA ALA A 106 2.67 -15.08 -7.72
C ALA A 106 2.76 -16.39 -6.93
N GLU A 107 2.51 -16.39 -5.62
CA GLU A 107 2.66 -17.58 -4.77
C GLU A 107 1.51 -18.61 -4.89
N ASP A 108 0.46 -18.33 -5.67
CA ASP A 108 -0.58 -19.34 -6.00
C ASP A 108 -0.16 -20.28 -7.15
N ALA A 109 0.89 -19.92 -7.90
CA ALA A 109 1.52 -20.81 -8.87
C ALA A 109 2.80 -21.36 -8.23
N GLY A 110 2.93 -22.68 -8.08
CA GLY A 110 4.11 -23.32 -7.50
C GLY A 110 5.40 -22.98 -8.25
N VAL A 111 6.06 -21.88 -7.86
CA VAL A 111 7.32 -21.43 -8.43
C VAL A 111 8.45 -21.94 -7.55
N ASP A 112 9.22 -22.86 -8.15
CA ASP A 112 10.52 -23.33 -7.70
C ASP A 112 11.40 -22.14 -7.28
N THR A 113 11.71 -22.07 -5.99
CA THR A 113 12.48 -21.01 -5.36
C THR A 113 13.96 -21.17 -5.70
N THR A 114 14.33 -20.90 -6.95
CA THR A 114 15.73 -21.03 -7.42
C THR A 114 16.33 -19.69 -7.84
N LEU A 115 15.67 -18.58 -7.53
CA LEU A 115 16.21 -17.23 -7.66
C LEU A 115 15.87 -16.40 -6.41
N ALA A 116 16.47 -16.79 -5.28
CA ALA A 116 16.61 -15.91 -4.11
C ALA A 116 18.09 -15.79 -3.77
N SER A 117 18.76 -14.84 -4.42
CA SER A 117 19.98 -14.22 -3.91
C SER A 117 20.10 -12.83 -4.54
N THR A 118 19.11 -11.99 -4.25
CA THR A 118 19.42 -10.59 -4.00
C THR A 118 18.63 -10.21 -2.76
N ASP A 119 19.36 -10.15 -1.66
CA ASP A 119 18.99 -9.52 -0.39
C ASP A 119 18.91 -7.99 -0.62
N ASP A 120 18.14 -7.58 -1.64
CA ASP A 120 17.88 -6.18 -1.93
C ASP A 120 16.68 -5.77 -1.08
N PRO A 121 16.85 -4.80 -0.17
CA PRO A 121 15.73 -4.31 0.62
C PRO A 121 14.67 -3.79 -0.35
N VAL A 122 13.43 -4.26 -0.20
CA VAL A 122 12.27 -3.61 -0.84
C VAL A 122 12.40 -2.13 -0.49
N PRO A 123 12.64 -1.25 -1.48
CA PRO A 123 12.84 0.15 -1.19
C PRO A 123 11.51 0.68 -0.65
N GLY A 124 11.44 0.85 0.66
CA GLY A 124 10.33 1.54 1.29
C GLY A 124 10.19 2.94 0.71
N PRO A 125 9.06 3.62 0.96
CA PRO A 125 8.77 4.96 0.45
C PRO A 125 9.90 6.00 0.67
N ALA A 126 10.84 5.75 1.57
CA ALA A 126 12.05 6.54 1.78
C ALA A 126 13.06 6.54 0.61
N LEU A 127 13.13 5.48 -0.22
CA LEU A 127 14.22 5.32 -1.22
C LEU A 127 13.98 6.08 -2.55
N VAL A 128 12.76 6.60 -2.79
CA VAL A 128 12.44 7.43 -3.97
C VAL A 128 13.26 8.73 -4.03
N ARG A 129 13.96 9.09 -2.94
CA ARG A 129 14.86 10.26 -2.88
C ARG A 129 16.15 10.17 -3.71
N ARG A 130 16.56 9.01 -4.24
CA ARG A 130 17.93 8.86 -4.82
C ARG A 130 18.07 8.73 -6.34
N MET A 131 16.99 8.79 -7.11
CA MET A 131 17.04 8.55 -8.57
C MET A 131 17.02 9.82 -9.45
N ARG A 132 17.17 11.01 -8.85
CA ARG A 132 17.32 12.28 -9.60
C ARG A 132 18.52 13.06 -9.09
N ARG A 133 19.71 12.72 -9.59
CA ARG A 133 20.81 13.65 -9.79
C ARG A 133 21.28 13.53 -11.23
#